data_AF-A0A1Z4EK11-F1
#
_entry.id   AF-A0A1Z4EK11-F1
#
_cell.length_a   1.000
_cell.length_b   1.000
_cell.length_c   1.000
_cell.angle_alpha   90.00
_cell.angle_beta   90.00
_cell.angle_gamma   90.00
#
_symmetry.space_group_name_H-M   'P 1'
#
loop_
_entity.id
_entity.type
_entity.pdbx_description
1 polymer ?
#
loop_
_entity_poly.entity_id
_entity_poly.type
_entity_poly.pdbx_seq_one_letter_code
_entity_poly.pdbx_strand_id
1 'polypeptide(L)'
;MPDTVRERVLAAVYSVLYIDDADLVNGDTTDLRDLGLDSVRFVLLMKELGVDRESELPLRLSESLSVDGWVRELEKFELERSP
;
A
#
# COMPACT_ATOMS: atom_id res chain seq x y z
N MET A 1 11.65 10.46 -7.26
CA MET A 1 11.14 10.22 -5.90
C MET A 1 9.63 10.37 -6.03
N PRO A 2 8.81 9.45 -5.52
CA PRO A 2 7.38 9.74 -5.38
C PRO A 2 7.24 10.93 -4.43
N ASP A 3 6.61 12.00 -4.91
CA ASP A 3 6.48 13.29 -4.22
C ASP A 3 5.32 13.26 -3.19
N THR A 4 4.55 12.17 -3.14
CA THR A 4 3.44 11.94 -2.18
C THR A 4 3.39 10.50 -1.65
N VAL A 5 2.73 10.29 -0.49
CA VAL A 5 2.46 8.94 0.07
C VAL A 5 1.73 8.06 -0.95
N ARG A 6 0.77 8.65 -1.68
CA ARG A 6 0.03 7.98 -2.76
C ARG A 6 0.96 7.47 -3.86
N GLU A 7 1.86 8.30 -4.36
CA GLU A 7 2.80 7.88 -5.40
C GLU A 7 3.75 6.78 -4.92
N ARG A 8 4.14 6.80 -3.64
CA ARG A 8 4.95 5.74 -3.03
C ARG A 8 4.18 4.41 -3.00
N VAL A 9 2.91 4.46 -2.60
CA VAL A 9 2.02 3.27 -2.60
C VAL A 9 1.84 2.73 -4.02
N LEU A 10 1.52 3.58 -4.99
CA LEU A 10 1.33 3.15 -6.37
C LEU A 10 2.61 2.55 -6.97
N ALA A 11 3.76 3.19 -6.77
CA ALA A 11 5.03 2.66 -7.26
C ALA A 11 5.31 1.26 -6.69
N ALA A 12 5.06 1.04 -5.40
CA ALA A 12 5.21 -0.27 -4.77
C ALA A 12 4.21 -1.30 -5.32
N VAL A 13 2.93 -0.91 -5.47
CA VAL A 13 1.86 -1.76 -6.01
C VAL A 13 2.17 -2.20 -7.44
N TYR A 14 2.53 -1.27 -8.33
CA TYR A 14 2.88 -1.58 -9.71
C TYR A 14 4.10 -2.51 -9.78
N SER A 15 5.12 -2.24 -8.96
CA SER A 15 6.34 -3.05 -8.90
C SER A 15 6.07 -4.49 -8.42
N VAL A 16 5.27 -4.68 -7.36
CA VAL A 16 5.09 -6.00 -6.74
C VAL A 16 3.97 -6.83 -7.40
N LEU A 17 2.89 -6.17 -7.84
CA LEU A 17 1.77 -6.86 -8.48
C LEU A 17 1.99 -7.05 -9.99
N TYR A 18 3.00 -6.39 -10.58
CA TYR A 18 3.29 -6.40 -12.01
C TYR A 18 2.10 -5.88 -12.85
N ILE A 19 1.53 -4.76 -12.40
CA ILE A 19 0.38 -4.08 -13.01
C ILE A 19 0.73 -2.61 -13.34
N ASP A 20 -0.15 -1.93 -14.05
CA ASP A 20 -0.09 -0.49 -14.27
C ASP A 20 -1.41 0.24 -13.91
N ASP A 21 -1.51 1.52 -14.26
CA ASP A 21 -2.67 2.36 -13.95
C ASP A 21 -3.97 1.87 -14.62
N ALA A 22 -3.88 1.24 -15.80
CA ALA A 22 -5.05 0.75 -16.52
C ALA A 22 -5.69 -0.48 -15.85
N ASP A 23 -4.94 -1.20 -15.02
CA ASP A 23 -5.44 -2.35 -14.27
C ASP A 23 -6.30 -1.93 -13.05
N LEU A 24 -6.19 -0.68 -12.59
CA LEU A 24 -6.98 -0.12 -11.48
C LEU A 24 -8.41 0.23 -11.95
N VAL A 25 -9.26 -0.79 -12.11
CA VAL A 25 -10.62 -0.65 -12.65
C VAL A 25 -11.53 0.33 -11.89
N ASN A 26 -11.27 0.54 -10.58
CA ASN A 26 -11.99 1.50 -9.72
C ASN A 26 -11.03 2.59 -9.18
N GLY A 27 -9.93 2.87 -9.89
CA GLY A 27 -8.87 3.76 -9.42
C GLY A 27 -8.30 3.29 -8.09
N ASP A 28 -8.03 4.23 -7.17
CA ASP A 28 -7.42 3.94 -5.87
C ASP A 28 -8.27 3.06 -4.95
N THR A 29 -9.58 2.95 -5.22
CA THR A 29 -10.51 2.12 -4.45
C THR A 29 -10.57 0.67 -4.94
N THR A 30 -9.81 0.32 -5.98
CA THR A 30 -9.72 -1.05 -6.49
C THR A 30 -9.23 -1.98 -5.38
N ASP A 31 -9.93 -3.10 -5.18
CA ASP A 31 -9.51 -4.14 -4.25
C ASP A 31 -8.25 -4.80 -4.80
N LEU A 32 -7.14 -4.65 -4.09
CA LEU A 32 -5.84 -5.14 -4.55
C LEU A 32 -5.81 -6.68 -4.70
N ARG A 33 -6.73 -7.40 -4.03
CA ARG A 33 -6.87 -8.86 -4.20
C ARG A 33 -7.32 -9.25 -5.60
N ASP A 34 -8.14 -8.42 -6.23
CA ASP A 34 -8.57 -8.61 -7.63
C ASP A 34 -7.40 -8.47 -8.60
N LEU A 35 -6.32 -7.80 -8.18
CA LEU A 35 -5.07 -7.57 -8.91
C LEU A 35 -3.96 -8.56 -8.51
N GLY A 36 -4.32 -9.62 -7.78
CA GLY A 36 -3.42 -10.68 -7.40
C GLY A 36 -2.65 -10.44 -6.10
N LEU A 37 -3.06 -9.48 -5.26
CA LEU A 37 -2.52 -9.37 -3.91
C LEU A 37 -2.85 -10.62 -3.09
N ASP A 38 -1.80 -11.33 -2.68
CA ASP A 38 -1.83 -12.50 -1.81
C ASP A 38 -0.95 -12.26 -0.56
N SER A 39 -0.90 -13.22 0.36
CA SER A 39 -0.09 -13.10 1.59
C SER A 39 1.41 -12.89 1.29
N VAL A 40 1.95 -13.47 0.22
CA VAL A 40 3.36 -13.34 -0.14
C VAL A 40 3.63 -11.94 -0.71
N ARG A 41 2.80 -11.49 -1.66
CA ARG A 41 2.90 -10.15 -2.25
C ARG A 41 2.63 -9.05 -1.24
N PHE A 42 1.73 -9.27 -0.27
CA PHE A 42 1.53 -8.33 0.83
C PHE A 42 2.82 -8.13 1.62
N VAL A 43 3.53 -9.20 1.96
CA VAL A 43 4.80 -9.14 2.68
C VAL A 43 5.91 -8.46 1.86
N LEU A 44 5.90 -8.61 0.53
CA LEU A 44 6.81 -7.89 -0.37
C LEU A 44 6.47 -6.39 -0.43
N LEU A 45 5.19 -6.03 -0.46
CA LEU A 45 4.75 -4.63 -0.41
C LEU A 45 5.14 -3.96 0.91
N MET A 46 5.03 -4.64 2.05
CA MET A 46 5.52 -4.09 3.32
C MET A 46 7.01 -3.78 3.27
N LYS A 47 7.81 -4.68 2.66
CA LYS A 47 9.25 -4.47 2.49
C LYS A 47 9.54 -3.28 1.57
N GLU A 48 8.84 -3.18 0.44
CA GLU A 48 9.01 -2.10 -0.55
C GLU A 48 8.62 -0.73 0.02
N LEU A 49 7.56 -0.69 0.84
CA LEU A 49 7.09 0.51 1.53
C LEU A 49 7.92 0.88 2.77
N GLY A 50 8.91 0.06 3.16
CA GLY A 50 9.71 0.27 4.37
C GLY A 50 8.91 0.13 5.66
N VAL A 51 7.81 -0.62 5.65
CA VAL A 51 6.95 -0.87 6.81
C VAL A 51 7.62 -1.87 7.74
N ASP A 52 7.78 -1.48 9.00
CA ASP A 52 8.25 -2.37 10.06
C ASP A 52 7.20 -3.44 10.38
N ARG A 53 7.60 -4.71 10.30
CA ARG A 53 6.73 -5.86 10.55
C ARG A 53 6.32 -6.01 12.01
N GLU A 54 7.09 -5.44 12.94
CA GLU A 54 6.78 -5.48 14.37
C GLU A 54 5.82 -4.36 14.80
N SER A 55 5.51 -3.42 13.90
CA SER A 55 4.52 -2.37 14.16
C SER A 55 3.07 -2.84 13.98
N GLU A 56 2.11 -2.02 14.38
CA GLU A 56 0.68 -2.27 14.12
C GLU A 56 0.27 -1.99 12.66
N LEU A 57 1.14 -1.37 11.88
CA LEU A 57 0.83 -0.90 10.53
C LEU A 57 0.51 -2.05 9.54
N PRO A 58 1.24 -3.19 9.51
CA PRO A 58 0.85 -4.35 8.70
C PRO A 58 -0.58 -4.83 8.98
N LEU A 59 -1.03 -4.80 10.23
CA LEU A 59 -2.40 -5.18 10.57
C LEU A 59 -3.40 -4.19 9.95
N ARG A 60 -3.20 -2.89 10.17
CA ARG A 60 -4.05 -1.81 9.64
C ARG A 60 -4.13 -1.84 8.10
N LEU A 61 -2.99 -2.05 7.44
CA LEU A 61 -2.93 -2.18 5.98
C LEU A 61 -3.64 -3.44 5.48
N SER A 62 -3.60 -4.55 6.24
CA SER A 62 -4.32 -5.77 5.87
C SER A 62 -5.84 -5.63 5.97
N GLU A 63 -6.34 -4.67 6.75
CA GLU A 63 -7.77 -4.36 6.91
C GLU A 63 -8.31 -3.41 5.82
N SER A 64 -7.42 -2.74 5.07
CA SER A 64 -7.76 -1.71 4.09
C SER A 64 -7.08 -1.94 2.74
N LEU A 65 -7.36 -3.06 2.07
CA LEU A 65 -6.65 -3.56 0.86
C LEU A 65 -6.95 -2.77 -0.44
N SER A 66 -6.79 -1.46 -0.39
CA SER A 66 -6.91 -0.53 -1.52
C SER A 66 -5.79 0.52 -1.43
N VAL A 67 -5.49 1.20 -2.54
CA VAL A 67 -4.47 2.27 -2.55
C VAL A 67 -4.90 3.41 -1.63
N ASP A 68 -6.16 3.83 -1.70
CA ASP A 68 -6.66 4.93 -0.86
C ASP A 68 -6.68 4.56 0.64
N GLY A 69 -7.00 3.30 0.95
CA GLY A 69 -6.94 2.76 2.31
C GLY A 69 -5.52 2.79 2.86
N TRP A 70 -4.56 2.31 2.07
CA TRP A 70 -3.15 2.32 2.47
C TRP A 70 -2.58 3.72 2.62
N VAL A 71 -2.94 4.66 1.73
CA VAL A 71 -2.54 6.06 1.85
C VAL A 71 -2.99 6.66 3.17
N ARG A 72 -4.27 6.49 3.54
CA ARG A 72 -4.81 7.00 4.80
C ARG A 72 -4.09 6.43 6.02
N GLU A 73 -3.86 5.12 6.04
CA GLU A 73 -3.20 4.47 7.17
C GLU A 73 -1.73 4.88 7.30
N LEU A 74 -1.02 5.04 6.17
CA LEU A 74 0.36 5.51 6.14
C LEU A 74 0.49 6.97 6.57
N GLU A 75 -0.37 7.87 6.07
CA GLU A 75 -0.39 9.28 6.48
C GLU A 75 -0.70 9.42 7.97
N LYS A 76 -1.67 8.65 8.48
CA LYS A 76 -1.99 8.62 9.91
C LYS A 76 -0.79 8.12 10.73
N PHE A 77 -0.11 7.08 10.28
CA PHE A 77 1.07 6.55 10.97
C PHE A 77 2.26 7.53 10.95
N GLU A 78 2.49 8.23 9.84
CA GLU A 78 3.52 9.28 9.75
C GLU A 78 3.21 10.46 10.67
N LEU A 79 1.93 10.85 10.78
CA LEU A 79 1.47 11.87 11.71
C LEU A 79 1.65 11.44 13.18
N GLU A 80 1.30 10.19 13.51
CA GLU A 80 1.49 9.60 14.86
C GLU A 80 2.95 9.57 15.30
N ARG A 81 3.89 9.57 14.35
CA ARG A 81 5.34 9.56 14.60
C ARG A 81 5.98 10.96 14.60
N SER A 82 5.25 12.00 14.22
CA SER A 82 5.73 13.37 14.32
C SER A 82 5.69 13.83 15.79
N PRO A 83 6.79 14.37 16.34
CA PRO A 83 6.84 14.88 17.70
C PRO A 83 5.97 16.12 17.92
#